data_AF-A0AA40GF08-F1
#
_entry.id   AF-A0AA40GF08-F1
#
_cell.length_a   1.000
_cell.length_b   1.000
_cell.length_c   1.000
_cell.angle_alpha   90.00
_cell.angle_beta   90.00
_cell.angle_gamma   90.00
#
_symmetry.space_group_name_H-M   'P 1'
#
loop_
_entity.id
_entity.type
_entity.pdbx_description
1 polymer ?
#
loop_
_entity_poly.entity_id
_entity_poly.type
_entity_poly.pdbx_seq_one_letter_code
_entity_poly.pdbx_strand_id
1 'polypeptide(L)'
;MNIPERFYDRNSESEEEDKWSQSARNENGVDAKLGRGQVPPKGFKMIPGGQSGEVKLGFCLSKGTLEVEVICARDICPGEKEEPDTYVKTYLRDGDRWLQKRKTRVIRHSRNPQYRQTIKYSSCDALGRNLLVMLWEKKQAFESNQGLGGAEVSLDHLPLTRLTVDWYPLFPIHTLGTHTADSP
;
A
#
# COMPACT_ATOMS: atom_id res chain seq x y z
N MET A 1 -14.42 -7.04 64.33
CA MET A 1 -13.43 -6.56 63.34
C MET A 1 -13.28 -7.64 62.30
N ASN A 2 -13.58 -7.33 61.04
CA ASN A 2 -13.07 -7.98 59.83
C ASN A 2 -13.60 -7.18 58.62
N ILE A 3 -12.67 -6.56 57.90
CA ILE A 3 -12.89 -5.71 56.73
C ILE A 3 -12.71 -6.59 55.49
N PRO A 4 -13.61 -6.60 54.49
CA PRO A 4 -13.31 -7.22 53.20
C PRO A 4 -12.57 -6.22 52.30
N GLU A 5 -11.45 -6.66 51.73
CA GLU A 5 -10.68 -5.92 50.73
C GLU A 5 -11.49 -5.71 49.44
N ARG A 6 -11.51 -4.46 48.99
CA ARG A 6 -11.92 -4.07 47.64
C ARG A 6 -10.77 -4.42 46.69
N PHE A 7 -10.99 -5.37 45.78
CA PHE A 7 -10.24 -5.41 44.53
C PHE A 7 -10.94 -4.49 43.52
N TYR A 8 -10.23 -3.43 43.12
CA TYR A 8 -10.57 -2.64 41.94
C TYR A 8 -9.99 -3.36 40.72
N ASP A 9 -10.84 -3.97 39.90
CA ASP A 9 -10.44 -4.38 38.56
C ASP A 9 -10.52 -3.18 37.62
N ARG A 10 -9.33 -2.63 37.37
CA ARG A 10 -9.00 -1.75 36.25
C ARG A 10 -8.88 -2.62 35.01
N ASN A 11 -9.91 -2.63 34.17
CA ASN A 11 -9.83 -2.84 32.72
C ASN A 11 -11.23 -2.61 32.11
N SER A 12 -11.57 -1.33 31.97
CA SER A 12 -12.56 -0.86 31.00
C SER A 12 -11.76 -0.20 29.89
N GLU A 13 -12.21 -0.35 28.64
CA GLU A 13 -11.66 0.20 27.38
C GLU A 13 -10.75 -0.77 26.58
N SER A 14 -11.35 -1.58 25.69
CA SER A 14 -10.76 -1.93 24.37
C SER A 14 -11.57 -2.95 23.53
N GLU A 15 -12.91 -2.92 23.52
CA GLU A 15 -13.69 -3.89 22.71
C GLU A 15 -14.54 -3.29 21.57
N GLU A 16 -14.45 -1.98 21.28
CA GLU A 16 -15.34 -1.34 20.29
C GLU A 16 -14.69 -0.90 18.95
N GLU A 17 -13.44 -1.25 18.64
CA GLU A 17 -12.79 -0.84 17.36
C GLU A 17 -12.83 -1.89 16.22
N ASP A 18 -13.44 -3.06 16.41
CA ASP A 18 -13.39 -4.16 15.41
C ASP A 18 -14.57 -4.21 14.41
N LYS A 19 -15.39 -3.16 14.33
CA LYS A 19 -16.65 -3.20 13.58
C LYS A 19 -16.68 -2.36 12.30
N TRP A 20 -15.70 -2.53 11.41
CA TRP A 20 -15.87 -2.16 9.99
C TRP A 20 -15.09 -3.02 8.97
N SER A 21 -14.65 -4.22 9.35
CA SER A 21 -14.11 -5.16 8.36
C SER A 21 -15.27 -5.75 7.53
N GLN A 22 -15.62 -5.10 6.43
CA GLN A 22 -16.53 -5.67 5.43
C GLN A 22 -15.81 -6.84 4.76
N SER A 23 -15.96 -8.05 5.32
CA SER A 23 -15.55 -9.28 4.65
C SER A 23 -16.61 -9.62 3.60
N ALA A 24 -16.29 -9.41 2.34
CA ALA A 24 -17.04 -9.98 1.24
C ALA A 24 -16.77 -11.49 1.25
N ARG A 25 -17.70 -12.27 1.80
CA ARG A 25 -17.65 -13.74 1.75
C ARG A 25 -17.55 -14.20 0.28
N ASN A 26 -16.50 -14.92 -0.07
CA ASN A 26 -16.44 -15.72 -1.29
C ASN A 26 -16.04 -17.15 -0.93
N GLU A 27 -16.88 -18.10 -1.31
CA GLU A 27 -16.69 -19.53 -1.09
C GLU A 27 -15.67 -20.02 -2.11
N ASN A 28 -14.49 -20.45 -1.62
CA ASN A 28 -13.32 -20.98 -2.33
C ASN A 28 -12.13 -20.00 -2.48
N GLY A 29 -11.21 -20.06 -1.52
CA GLY A 29 -9.80 -19.67 -1.69
C GLY A 29 -9.42 -18.34 -1.04
N VAL A 30 -8.82 -18.44 0.15
CA VAL A 30 -8.01 -17.46 0.90
C VAL A 30 -8.26 -15.98 0.53
N ASP A 31 -9.05 -15.30 1.37
CA ASP A 31 -9.22 -13.85 1.34
C ASP A 31 -7.86 -13.19 1.69
N ALA A 32 -7.06 -12.87 0.67
CA ALA A 32 -5.86 -12.08 0.87
C ALA A 32 -6.31 -10.69 1.32
N LYS A 33 -6.21 -10.43 2.63
CA LYS A 33 -6.65 -9.17 3.25
C LYS A 33 -5.99 -7.99 2.53
N LEU A 34 -6.81 -7.22 1.81
CA LEU A 34 -6.38 -5.99 1.15
C LEU A 34 -6.12 -4.90 2.19
N GLY A 35 -5.22 -3.97 1.85
CA GLY A 35 -5.03 -2.75 2.63
C GLY A 35 -6.27 -1.87 2.60
N ARG A 36 -6.45 -1.03 3.62
CA ARG A 36 -7.55 -0.05 3.67
C ARG A 36 -7.66 0.74 2.36
N GLY A 37 -8.86 0.80 1.80
CA GLY A 37 -9.13 1.52 0.55
C GLY A 37 -8.47 0.94 -0.70
N GLN A 38 -7.78 -0.20 -0.61
CA GLN A 38 -7.15 -0.83 -1.77
C GLN A 38 -8.20 -1.39 -2.73
N VAL A 39 -8.03 -1.10 -4.01
CA VAL A 39 -8.90 -1.53 -5.10
C VAL A 39 -8.26 -2.72 -5.81
N PRO A 40 -8.90 -3.90 -5.85
CA PRO A 40 -8.38 -5.03 -6.61
C PRO A 40 -8.57 -4.77 -8.12
N PRO A 41 -7.61 -5.21 -8.97
CA PRO A 41 -7.78 -5.13 -10.42
C PRO A 41 -9.02 -5.91 -10.88
N LYS A 42 -9.73 -5.38 -11.88
CA LYS A 42 -10.95 -6.00 -12.40
C LYS A 42 -10.67 -7.42 -12.90
N GLY A 43 -11.45 -8.39 -12.43
CA GLY A 43 -11.32 -9.80 -12.84
C GLY A 43 -10.10 -10.53 -12.27
N PHE A 44 -9.29 -9.88 -11.43
CA PHE A 44 -8.15 -10.53 -10.80
C PHE A 44 -8.59 -11.34 -9.58
N LYS A 45 -8.18 -12.60 -9.52
CA LYS A 45 -8.33 -13.46 -8.35
C LYS A 45 -6.96 -13.65 -7.72
N MET A 46 -6.85 -13.34 -6.43
CA MET A 46 -5.61 -13.58 -5.67
C MET A 46 -5.36 -15.09 -5.61
N ILE A 47 -4.20 -15.53 -6.09
CA ILE A 47 -3.76 -16.92 -6.00
C ILE A 47 -2.80 -17.03 -4.80
N PRO A 48 -2.98 -18.02 -3.90
CA PRO A 48 -2.04 -18.29 -2.83
C PRO A 48 -0.62 -18.47 -3.37
N GLY A 49 0.35 -17.74 -2.80
CA GLY A 49 1.76 -17.79 -3.22
C GLY A 49 2.13 -16.97 -4.46
N GLY A 50 1.18 -16.30 -5.11
CA GLY A 50 1.43 -15.45 -6.29
C GLY A 50 1.68 -13.97 -5.98
N GLN A 51 1.89 -13.60 -4.72
CA GLN A 51 2.03 -12.19 -4.30
C GLN A 51 3.48 -11.72 -4.53
N SER A 52 3.65 -10.61 -5.24
CA SER A 52 4.97 -10.00 -5.50
C SER A 52 5.51 -9.18 -4.31
N GLY A 53 5.14 -9.56 -3.08
CA GLY A 53 5.38 -8.81 -1.86
C GLY A 53 4.28 -7.79 -1.56
N GLU A 54 4.54 -6.96 -0.56
CA GLU A 54 3.62 -5.93 -0.07
C GLU A 54 4.36 -4.66 0.35
N VAL A 55 3.67 -3.52 0.26
CA VAL A 55 4.22 -2.22 0.66
C VAL A 55 3.45 -1.66 1.85
N LYS A 56 4.17 -1.10 2.82
CA LYS A 56 3.59 -0.42 3.97
C LYS A 56 3.51 1.08 3.68
N LEU A 57 2.31 1.63 3.78
CA LEU A 57 2.03 3.03 3.47
C LEU A 57 1.33 3.71 4.65
N GLY A 58 1.66 4.98 4.85
CA GLY A 58 0.94 5.89 5.73
C GLY A 58 0.23 6.98 4.92
N PHE A 59 -1.00 7.31 5.27
CA PHE A 59 -1.78 8.37 4.63
C PHE A 59 -2.30 9.35 5.67
N CYS A 60 -2.10 10.64 5.43
CA CYS A 60 -2.64 11.70 6.28
C CYS A 60 -2.87 12.96 5.44
N LEU A 61 -4.02 13.61 5.61
CA LEU A 61 -4.28 14.93 5.05
C LEU A 61 -4.05 15.99 6.12
N SER A 62 -3.06 16.86 5.91
CA SER A 62 -2.73 17.93 6.84
C SER A 62 -2.48 19.24 6.08
N LYS A 63 -3.11 20.32 6.54
CA LYS A 63 -2.93 21.68 6.00
C LYS A 63 -3.04 21.76 4.46
N GLY A 64 -4.06 21.10 3.89
CA GLY A 64 -4.31 21.08 2.44
C GLY A 64 -3.33 20.23 1.62
N THR A 65 -2.54 19.37 2.28
CA THR A 65 -1.58 18.47 1.63
C THR A 65 -1.87 17.03 2.04
N LEU A 66 -2.05 16.15 1.05
CA LEU A 66 -2.02 14.72 1.27
C LEU A 66 -0.56 14.28 1.39
N GLU A 67 -0.20 13.74 2.54
CA GLU A 67 1.08 13.12 2.83
C GLU A 67 0.94 11.61 2.70
N VAL A 68 1.70 11.04 1.77
CA VAL A 68 1.82 9.60 1.54
C VAL A 68 3.19 9.18 2.01
N GLU A 69 3.26 8.57 3.18
CA GLU A 69 4.49 7.99 3.70
C GLU A 69 4.71 6.61 3.08
N VAL A 70 5.75 6.48 2.25
CA VAL A 70 6.25 5.19 1.79
C VAL A 70 7.24 4.69 2.84
N ILE A 71 6.79 3.76 3.68
CA ILE A 71 7.53 3.33 4.88
C ILE A 71 8.55 2.27 4.50
N CYS A 72 8.09 1.11 4.04
CA CYS A 72 8.91 -0.04 3.67
C CYS A 72 8.16 -0.97 2.73
N ALA A 73 8.85 -1.96 2.17
CA ALA A 73 8.23 -3.11 1.53
C ALA A 73 8.88 -4.40 2.07
N ARG A 74 8.22 -5.54 1.87
CA ARG A 74 8.71 -6.86 2.28
C ARG A 74 8.34 -7.95 1.28
N ASP A 75 9.03 -9.07 1.40
CA ASP A 75 8.82 -10.29 0.61
C ASP A 75 8.90 -10.05 -0.90
N ILE A 76 9.80 -9.15 -1.30
CA ILE A 76 10.06 -8.83 -2.70
C ILE A 76 10.93 -9.94 -3.31
N CYS A 77 10.50 -10.51 -4.43
CA CYS A 77 11.25 -11.50 -5.22
C CYS A 77 11.93 -12.60 -4.36
N PRO A 78 11.18 -13.34 -3.51
CA PRO A 78 11.77 -14.25 -2.53
C PRO A 78 12.53 -15.45 -3.15
N GLY A 79 12.28 -15.76 -4.42
CA GLY A 79 12.93 -16.86 -5.15
C GLY A 79 14.11 -16.45 -6.04
N GLU A 80 14.36 -15.15 -6.22
CA GLU A 80 15.46 -14.69 -7.05
C GLU A 80 16.79 -14.76 -6.29
N LYS A 81 17.91 -14.97 -6.99
CA LYS A 81 19.23 -15.09 -6.34
C LYS A 81 19.73 -13.75 -5.81
N GLU A 82 19.60 -12.71 -6.62
CA GLU A 82 20.12 -11.37 -6.34
C GLU A 82 19.06 -10.51 -5.66
N GLU A 83 19.53 -9.59 -4.80
CA GLU A 83 18.65 -8.65 -4.13
C GLU A 83 18.38 -7.43 -5.02
N PRO A 84 17.11 -7.02 -5.19
CA PRO A 84 16.78 -5.95 -6.11
C PRO A 84 17.14 -4.57 -5.55
N ASP A 85 17.49 -3.66 -6.45
CA ASP A 85 17.56 -2.22 -6.19
C ASP A 85 16.17 -1.62 -6.42
N THR A 86 15.44 -1.24 -5.38
CA THR A 86 14.02 -0.90 -5.51
C THR A 86 13.70 0.56 -5.23
N TYR A 87 12.65 1.06 -5.87
CA TYR A 87 12.04 2.35 -5.57
C TYR A 87 10.54 2.31 -5.85
N VAL A 88 9.80 3.22 -5.24
CA VAL A 88 8.35 3.31 -5.41
C VAL A 88 8.02 4.51 -6.30
N LYS A 89 7.18 4.31 -7.32
CA LYS A 89 6.55 5.37 -8.10
C LYS A 89 5.08 5.51 -7.68
N THR A 90 4.59 6.74 -7.61
CA THR A 90 3.19 7.01 -7.33
C THR A 90 2.57 7.92 -8.39
N TYR A 91 1.30 7.68 -8.68
CA TYR A 91 0.49 8.44 -9.64
C TYR A 91 -0.89 8.67 -9.06
N LEU A 92 -1.42 9.88 -9.22
CA LEU A 92 -2.85 10.13 -9.03
C LEU A 92 -3.59 9.63 -10.29
N ARG A 93 -4.72 8.96 -10.09
CA ARG A 93 -5.55 8.38 -11.16
C ARG A 93 -6.90 9.08 -11.22
N ASP A 94 -7.26 9.49 -12.43
CA ASP A 94 -8.56 10.08 -12.76
C ASP A 94 -9.12 9.30 -13.96
N GLY A 95 -9.86 8.22 -13.65
CA GLY A 95 -10.14 7.14 -14.60
C GLY A 95 -8.85 6.56 -15.20
N ASP A 96 -8.74 6.60 -16.53
CA ASP A 96 -7.58 6.07 -17.25
C ASP A 96 -6.39 7.04 -17.31
N ARG A 97 -6.52 8.26 -16.76
CA ARG A 97 -5.44 9.26 -16.77
C ARG A 97 -4.48 9.06 -15.61
N TRP A 98 -3.20 9.19 -15.91
CA TRP A 98 -2.09 9.09 -14.96
C TRP A 98 -1.54 10.48 -14.72
N LEU A 99 -1.67 10.97 -13.49
CA LEU A 99 -1.39 12.35 -13.11
C LEU A 99 -0.32 12.38 -12.02
N GLN A 100 0.43 13.50 -11.98
CA GLN A 100 1.35 13.84 -10.90
C GLN A 100 2.30 12.70 -10.49
N LYS A 101 3.07 12.18 -11.45
CA LYS A 101 4.12 11.19 -11.17
C LYS A 101 5.07 11.71 -10.08
N ARG A 102 5.30 10.90 -9.06
CA ARG A 102 6.32 11.11 -8.00
C ARG A 102 7.03 9.79 -7.75
N LYS A 103 8.20 9.85 -7.09
CA LYS A 103 8.94 8.64 -6.74
C LYS A 103 9.81 8.83 -5.50
N THR A 104 10.11 7.73 -4.83
CA THR A 104 11.13 7.68 -3.79
C THR A 104 12.54 7.61 -4.38
N ARG A 105 13.53 7.80 -3.53
CA ARG A 105 14.91 7.34 -3.76
C ARG A 105 14.96 5.81 -3.85
N VAL A 106 16.00 5.32 -4.50
CA VAL A 106 16.30 3.89 -4.63
C VAL A 106 16.95 3.38 -3.33
N ILE A 107 16.47 2.23 -2.85
CA ILE A 107 17.10 1.44 -1.80
C ILE A 107 17.74 0.23 -2.48
N ARG A 108 19.02 0.02 -2.24
CA ARG A 108 19.81 -1.00 -2.94
C ARG A 108 19.86 -2.31 -2.19
N HIS A 109 19.99 -3.40 -2.94
CA HIS A 109 20.25 -4.75 -2.45
C HIS A 109 19.39 -5.09 -1.22
N SER A 110 18.07 -5.09 -1.38
CA SER A 110 17.19 -5.49 -0.28
C SER A 110 15.86 -6.03 -0.76
N ARG A 111 15.46 -7.19 -0.20
CA ARG A 111 14.09 -7.72 -0.32
C ARG A 111 13.11 -7.11 0.70
N ASN A 112 13.64 -6.37 1.67
CA ASN A 112 12.87 -5.71 2.74
C ASN A 112 13.26 -4.21 2.86
N PRO A 113 13.18 -3.44 1.75
CA PRO A 113 13.70 -2.08 1.69
C PRO A 113 12.95 -1.15 2.65
N GLN A 114 13.70 -0.27 3.33
CA GLN A 114 13.19 0.79 4.19
C GLN A 114 13.26 2.12 3.45
N TYR A 115 12.14 2.61 2.94
CA TYR A 115 12.11 3.85 2.15
C TYR A 115 12.05 5.10 3.03
N ARG A 116 11.17 5.09 4.06
CA ARG A 116 10.93 6.18 5.02
C ARG A 116 10.87 7.56 4.37
N GLN A 117 10.07 7.67 3.31
CA GLN A 117 9.97 8.87 2.49
C GLN A 117 8.52 9.31 2.34
N THR A 118 8.27 10.60 2.54
CA THR A 118 6.95 11.21 2.35
C THR A 118 6.83 11.82 0.97
N ILE A 119 5.87 11.35 0.19
CA ILE A 119 5.44 11.96 -1.07
C ILE A 119 4.23 12.86 -0.77
N LYS A 120 4.25 14.09 -1.31
CA LYS A 120 3.20 15.08 -1.04
C LYS A 120 2.41 15.43 -2.30
N TYR A 121 1.10 15.53 -2.13
CA TYR A 121 0.15 15.98 -3.14
C TYR A 121 -0.73 17.10 -2.58
N SER A 122 -1.11 18.06 -3.42
CA SER A 122 -2.14 19.03 -3.03
C SER A 122 -3.46 18.31 -2.79
N SER A 123 -4.21 18.71 -1.76
CA SER A 123 -5.54 18.13 -1.48
C SER A 123 -6.50 18.33 -2.65
N CYS A 124 -6.43 19.48 -3.34
CA CYS A 124 -7.28 19.78 -4.49
C CYS A 124 -7.02 18.84 -5.67
N ASP A 125 -5.81 18.29 -5.77
CA ASP A 125 -5.46 17.36 -6.83
C ASP A 125 -5.76 15.90 -6.47
N ALA A 126 -5.74 15.56 -5.18
CA ALA A 126 -5.76 14.18 -4.70
C ALA A 126 -7.14 13.68 -4.25
N LEU A 127 -7.96 14.52 -3.62
CA LEU A 127 -9.28 14.09 -3.15
C LEU A 127 -10.19 13.75 -4.34
N GLY A 128 -11.04 12.71 -4.20
CA GLY A 128 -11.86 12.21 -5.30
C GLY A 128 -11.12 11.30 -6.28
N ARG A 129 -9.86 10.92 -5.99
CA ARG A 129 -9.01 10.13 -6.90
C ARG A 129 -8.46 8.87 -6.24
N ASN A 130 -7.95 7.99 -7.10
CA ASN A 130 -7.14 6.87 -6.64
C ASN A 130 -5.66 7.25 -6.67
N LEU A 131 -4.88 6.69 -5.74
CA LEU A 131 -3.43 6.70 -5.79
C LEU A 131 -2.94 5.33 -6.24
N LEU A 132 -2.26 5.31 -7.38
CA LEU A 132 -1.55 4.14 -7.84
C LEU A 132 -0.12 4.16 -7.30
N VAL A 133 0.24 3.12 -6.54
CA VAL A 133 1.56 2.92 -5.94
C VAL A 133 2.22 1.73 -6.60
N MET A 134 3.40 1.91 -7.19
CA MET A 134 4.08 0.88 -7.95
C MET A 134 5.50 0.68 -7.46
N LEU A 135 5.86 -0.56 -7.20
CA LEU A 135 7.20 -0.98 -6.85
C LEU A 135 7.98 -1.30 -8.13
N TRP A 136 9.15 -0.68 -8.26
CA TRP A 136 10.04 -0.85 -9.42
C TRP A 136 11.41 -1.33 -8.97
N GLU A 137 11.99 -2.22 -9.75
CA GLU A 137 13.39 -2.54 -9.73
C GLU A 137 14.16 -1.63 -10.68
N LYS A 138 15.21 -1.01 -10.18
CA LYS A 138 16.21 -0.31 -10.96
C LYS A 138 17.24 -1.32 -11.46
N LYS A 139 17.15 -1.68 -12.74
CA LYS A 139 18.18 -2.47 -13.39
C LYS A 139 19.43 -1.63 -13.65
N GLN A 140 20.57 -2.29 -13.77
CA GLN A 140 21.85 -1.65 -14.05
C GLN A 140 22.07 -1.52 -15.57
N ALA A 141 23.01 -0.65 -15.95
CA ALA A 141 23.45 -0.45 -17.34
C ALA A 141 22.29 -0.11 -18.32
N PHE A 142 22.14 -0.89 -19.38
CA PHE A 142 21.23 -0.64 -20.51
C PHE A 142 19.88 -1.38 -20.39
N GLU A 143 19.66 -2.10 -19.29
CA GLU A 143 18.40 -2.79 -19.06
C GLU A 143 17.30 -1.81 -18.63
N SER A 144 16.09 -2.04 -19.13
CA SER A 144 14.92 -1.28 -18.69
C SER A 144 14.53 -1.66 -17.26
N ASN A 145 14.07 -0.67 -16.50
CA ASN A 145 13.57 -0.91 -15.15
C ASN A 145 12.38 -1.87 -15.18
N GLN A 146 12.32 -2.79 -14.23
CA GLN A 146 11.28 -3.80 -14.16
C GLN A 146 10.21 -3.41 -13.14
N GLY A 147 8.94 -3.57 -13.52
CA GLY A 147 7.83 -3.41 -12.60
C GLY A 147 7.64 -4.67 -11.76
N LEU A 148 7.79 -4.56 -10.44
CA LEU A 148 7.65 -5.69 -9.53
C LEU A 148 6.21 -5.90 -9.06
N GLY A 149 5.40 -4.85 -9.06
CA GLY A 149 3.97 -4.91 -8.73
C GLY A 149 3.43 -3.54 -8.33
N GLY A 150 2.15 -3.49 -7.99
CA GLY A 150 1.54 -2.26 -7.50
C GLY A 150 0.25 -2.46 -6.70
N ALA A 151 -0.16 -1.39 -6.03
CA ALA A 151 -1.42 -1.29 -5.32
C ALA A 151 -2.12 -0.01 -5.76
N GLU A 152 -3.40 -0.10 -6.09
CA GLU A 152 -4.26 1.06 -6.29
C GLU A 152 -5.08 1.30 -5.02
N VAL A 153 -5.07 2.53 -4.52
CA VAL A 153 -5.75 2.90 -3.27
C VAL A 153 -6.73 4.03 -3.56
N SER A 154 -8.01 3.80 -3.27
CA SER A 154 -9.04 4.83 -3.36
C SER A 154 -8.94 5.76 -2.16
N LEU A 155 -8.57 7.02 -2.41
CA LEU A 155 -8.32 7.98 -1.33
C LEU A 155 -9.60 8.38 -0.59
N ASP A 156 -10.76 8.28 -1.25
CA ASP A 156 -12.07 8.55 -0.65
C ASP A 156 -12.50 7.49 0.38
N HIS A 157 -11.92 6.29 0.31
CA HIS A 157 -12.18 5.21 1.25
C HIS A 157 -11.20 5.20 2.44
N LEU A 158 -10.35 6.21 2.57
CA LEU A 158 -9.42 6.35 3.70
C LEU A 158 -9.89 7.41 4.69
N PRO A 159 -9.77 7.16 6.01
CA PRO A 159 -9.99 8.18 7.03
C PRO A 159 -8.77 9.11 7.12
N LEU A 160 -8.62 10.03 6.17
CA LEU A 160 -7.45 10.90 6.01
C LEU A 160 -7.26 11.95 7.11
N THR A 161 -8.23 12.12 8.02
CA THR A 161 -8.14 13.08 9.16
C THR A 161 -7.14 12.66 10.22
N ARG A 162 -6.71 11.39 10.20
CA ARG A 162 -5.66 10.83 11.05
C ARG A 162 -4.70 10.02 10.19
N LEU A 163 -3.50 9.77 10.71
CA LEU A 163 -2.54 8.89 10.05
C LEU A 163 -3.13 7.48 9.95
N THR A 164 -3.41 7.04 8.73
CA THR A 164 -3.81 5.67 8.43
C THR A 164 -2.60 4.91 7.90
N VAL A 165 -2.14 3.92 8.66
CA VAL A 165 -1.02 3.06 8.26
C VAL A 165 -1.53 1.65 8.00
N ASP A 166 -1.19 1.09 6.84
CA ASP A 166 -1.55 -0.29 6.51
C ASP A 166 -0.54 -0.94 5.56
N TRP A 167 -0.67 -2.26 5.42
CA TRP A 167 0.01 -3.04 4.40
C TRP A 167 -0.86 -3.23 3.17
N TYR A 168 -0.24 -3.14 2.00
CA TYR A 168 -0.90 -3.22 0.70
C TYR A 168 -0.22 -4.31 -0.13
N PRO A 169 -0.87 -5.50 -0.28
CA PRO A 169 -0.41 -6.54 -1.19
C PRO A 169 -0.23 -6.01 -2.60
N LEU A 170 0.88 -6.38 -3.27
CA LEU A 170 1.15 -5.92 -4.62
C LEU A 170 0.54 -6.88 -5.65
N PHE A 171 -0.29 -6.33 -6.52
CA PHE A 171 -0.79 -7.01 -7.71
C PHE A 171 0.25 -6.97 -8.84
N PRO A 172 0.22 -7.93 -9.78
CA PRO A 172 1.08 -7.89 -10.95
C PRO A 172 0.91 -6.59 -11.73
N ILE A 173 2.02 -5.95 -12.10
CA ILE A 173 1.99 -4.56 -12.58
C ILE A 173 1.10 -4.35 -13.82
N HIS A 174 1.04 -5.34 -14.71
CA HIS A 174 0.23 -5.33 -15.94
C HIS A 174 -1.28 -5.26 -15.67
N THR A 175 -1.74 -5.70 -14.50
CA THR A 175 -3.16 -5.67 -14.12
C THR A 175 -3.64 -4.25 -13.76
N LEU A 176 -2.71 -3.31 -13.53
CA LEU A 176 -2.99 -1.94 -13.08
C LEU A 176 -3.00 -0.95 -14.25
N GLY A 177 -3.29 -1.41 -15.46
CA GLY A 177 -3.42 -0.58 -16.66
C GLY A 177 -2.10 -0.15 -17.31
N THR A 178 -0.98 -0.82 -17.04
CA THR A 178 0.27 -0.59 -17.79
C THR A 178 0.23 -1.37 -19.10
N HIS A 179 0.02 -0.70 -20.24
CA HIS A 179 0.18 -1.37 -21.54
C HIS A 179 1.59 -1.23 -22.14
N THR A 180 2.52 -0.53 -21.49
CA THR A 180 3.89 -0.34 -22.00
C THR A 180 4.93 -0.25 -20.89
N ALA A 181 6.11 -0.86 -21.12
CA ALA A 181 7.30 -0.76 -20.28
C ALA A 181 7.76 0.70 -20.08
N ASP A 182 7.38 1.56 -21.02
CA ASP A 182 7.42 3.00 -20.89
C ASP A 182 6.03 3.50 -20.47
N SER A 183 5.81 3.60 -19.16
CA SER A 183 4.89 4.62 -18.67
C SER A 183 5.41 5.99 -19.15
N PRO A 184 4.56 6.93 -19.58
CA PRO A 184 5.03 8.27 -19.95
C PRO A 184 5.83 8.94 -18.82
#